data_AF-A0A1H3PQ32-F1
#
_entry.id   AF-A0A1H3PQ32-F1
#
_cell.length_a   1.000
_cell.length_b   1.000
_cell.length_c   1.000
_cell.angle_alpha   90.00
_cell.angle_beta   90.00
_cell.angle_gamma   90.00
#
_symmetry.space_group_name_H-M   'P 1'
#
loop_
_entity.id
_entity.type
_entity.pdbx_description
1 polymer ?
#
loop_
_entity_poly.entity_id
_entity_poly.type
_entity_poly.pdbx_seq_one_letter_code
_entity_poly.pdbx_strand_id
1 'polypeptide(L)'
;MNQQGVFTDYFYEVENWCESVLHVLDSRATEVYDVHMLAYKIQTLLDRMKENEYETDAELLYEISDDVEHIQNHLQEVFMQESEQYELHERTYAERSVPIGGHTLPPLPYPYNALEPYISREIMMLHHDKHHRSYVEGLNKAEKMMEEARKTNQFDLIKHWEREAAFHGSGHYLHTIFWNNMKKDGGGGPRGALSREIENNFGSFLRFQKHFTEAASKVEGSGWAILVWVPRAGRLEILQSTLHQLFTQWDTIPLLVLDVWEHAYYLQYQNRKDEYIKNWWNVVNWPDVEKRYESAKQLEWTPY
;
A
#
# COMPACT_ATOMS: atom_id res chain seq x y z
N MET A 1 18.36 -49.22 -41.79
CA MET A 1 17.54 -48.63 -40.70
C MET A 1 16.24 -48.20 -41.33
N ASN A 2 15.12 -48.73 -40.83
CA ASN A 2 13.81 -48.56 -41.44
C ASN A 2 13.32 -47.12 -41.16
N GLN A 3 13.14 -46.28 -42.18
CA GLN A 3 12.73 -44.87 -42.02
C GLN A 3 11.46 -44.73 -41.18
N GLN A 4 10.56 -45.72 -41.28
CA GLN A 4 9.31 -45.79 -40.54
C GLN A 4 9.47 -45.81 -39.01
N GLY A 5 10.57 -46.34 -38.47
CA GLY A 5 10.79 -46.38 -37.01
C GLY A 5 11.29 -45.06 -36.42
N VAL A 6 12.02 -44.25 -37.20
CA VAL A 6 12.55 -42.95 -36.75
C VAL A 6 11.43 -41.90 -36.68
N PHE A 7 10.41 -42.01 -37.53
CA PHE A 7 9.28 -41.10 -37.55
C PHE A 7 8.33 -41.30 -36.37
N THR A 8 8.13 -42.55 -35.94
CA THR A 8 7.33 -42.87 -34.75
C THR A 8 7.95 -42.30 -33.48
N ASP A 9 9.28 -42.36 -33.35
CA ASP A 9 9.99 -41.82 -32.18
C ASP A 9 9.85 -40.29 -32.10
N TYR A 10 9.99 -39.58 -33.22
CA TYR A 10 9.84 -38.11 -33.26
C TYR A 10 8.42 -37.64 -32.91
N PHE A 11 7.39 -38.30 -33.45
CA PHE A 11 6.00 -37.96 -33.12
C PHE A 11 5.73 -38.15 -31.63
N TYR A 12 6.23 -39.24 -31.04
CA TYR A 12 6.10 -39.49 -29.61
C TYR A 12 6.81 -38.42 -28.76
N GLU A 13 8.00 -37.97 -29.16
CA GLU A 13 8.71 -36.88 -28.46
C GLU A 13 7.94 -35.56 -28.52
N VAL A 14 7.40 -35.21 -29.69
CA VAL A 14 6.62 -33.97 -29.88
C VAL A 14 5.31 -34.03 -29.09
N GLU A 15 4.61 -35.16 -29.06
CA GLU A 15 3.38 -35.34 -28.28
C GLU A 15 3.65 -35.15 -26.78
N ASN A 16 4.66 -35.81 -26.23
CA ASN A 16 5.04 -35.65 -24.81
C ASN A 16 5.46 -34.22 -24.46
N TRP A 17 6.16 -33.54 -25.37
CA TRP A 17 6.53 -32.15 -25.19
C TRP A 17 5.29 -31.24 -25.16
N CYS A 18 4.37 -31.41 -26.11
CA CYS A 18 3.11 -30.67 -26.17
C CYS A 18 2.28 -30.85 -24.89
N GLU A 19 2.12 -32.08 -24.41
CA GLU A 19 1.40 -32.36 -23.17
C GLU A 19 2.05 -31.71 -21.94
N SER A 20 3.38 -31.77 -21.86
CA SER A 20 4.14 -31.14 -20.77
C SER A 20 3.96 -29.62 -20.76
N VAL A 21 3.99 -28.99 -21.95
CA VAL A 21 3.77 -27.55 -22.08
C VAL A 21 2.34 -27.18 -21.71
N LEU A 22 1.33 -27.90 -22.19
CA LEU A 22 -0.08 -27.65 -21.85
C LEU A 22 -0.31 -27.72 -20.34
N HIS A 23 0.31 -28.68 -19.65
CA HIS A 23 0.24 -28.78 -18.19
C HIS A 23 0.83 -27.53 -17.50
N VAL A 24 1.98 -27.03 -17.98
CA VAL A 24 2.57 -25.79 -17.46
C VAL A 24 1.65 -24.59 -17.70
N LEU A 25 1.07 -24.47 -18.90
CA LEU A 25 0.15 -23.37 -19.23
C LEU A 25 -1.13 -23.41 -18.39
N ASP A 26 -1.70 -24.59 -18.15
CA ASP A 26 -2.92 -24.77 -17.34
C ASP A 26 -2.69 -24.39 -15.87
N SER A 27 -1.52 -24.72 -15.32
CA SER A 27 -1.13 -24.33 -13.95
C SER A 27 -0.92 -22.82 -13.75
N ARG A 28 -0.81 -22.05 -14.83
CA ARG A 28 -0.54 -20.60 -14.84
C ARG A 28 -1.76 -19.75 -15.18
N ALA A 29 -2.96 -20.33 -15.06
CA ALA A 29 -4.24 -19.70 -15.40
C ALA A 29 -4.46 -18.32 -14.77
N THR A 30 -4.08 -17.27 -15.49
CA THR A 30 -4.56 -15.89 -15.31
C THR A 30 -4.53 -15.17 -16.67
N GLU A 31 -5.70 -14.93 -17.24
CA GLU A 31 -6.11 -13.86 -18.20
C GLU A 31 -5.09 -13.24 -19.19
N VAL A 32 -4.12 -14.00 -19.73
CA VAL A 32 -3.27 -13.52 -20.83
C VAL A 32 -3.74 -14.14 -22.15
N TYR A 33 -4.10 -13.28 -23.11
CA TYR A 33 -4.53 -13.67 -24.46
C TYR A 33 -3.52 -14.63 -25.15
N ASP A 34 -2.22 -14.40 -24.93
CA ASP A 34 -1.14 -15.18 -25.54
C ASP A 34 -1.03 -16.61 -25.00
N VAL A 35 -1.37 -16.85 -23.72
CA VAL A 35 -1.40 -18.20 -23.12
C VAL A 35 -2.50 -19.06 -23.74
N HIS A 36 -3.68 -18.47 -23.98
CA HIS A 36 -4.80 -19.16 -24.63
C HIS A 36 -4.49 -19.47 -26.10
N MET A 37 -3.85 -18.52 -26.81
CA MET A 37 -3.40 -18.73 -28.19
C MET A 37 -2.34 -19.83 -28.30
N LEU A 38 -1.41 -19.91 -27.35
CA LEU A 38 -0.41 -20.98 -27.28
C LEU A 38 -1.06 -22.34 -27.04
N ALA A 39 -1.96 -22.44 -26.05
CA ALA A 39 -2.68 -23.67 -25.77
C ALA A 39 -3.49 -24.14 -27.00
N TYR A 40 -4.14 -23.22 -27.71
CA TYR A 40 -4.87 -23.52 -28.94
C TYR A 40 -3.95 -24.05 -30.06
N LYS A 41 -2.79 -23.42 -30.27
CA LYS A 41 -1.81 -23.88 -31.28
C LYS A 41 -1.29 -25.28 -30.95
N ILE A 42 -0.97 -25.55 -29.68
CA ILE A 42 -0.49 -26.86 -29.23
C ILE A 42 -1.59 -27.93 -29.40
N GLN A 43 -2.84 -27.62 -29.05
CA GLN A 43 -3.95 -28.54 -29.25
C GLN A 43 -4.19 -28.85 -30.74
N THR A 44 -4.10 -27.82 -31.60
CA THR A 44 -4.23 -27.98 -33.05
C THR A 44 -3.13 -28.88 -33.62
N LEU A 45 -1.89 -28.74 -33.13
CA LEU A 45 -0.77 -29.60 -33.51
C LEU A 45 -1.02 -31.06 -33.10
N LEU A 46 -1.46 -31.29 -31.85
CA LEU A 46 -1.78 -32.62 -31.33
C LEU A 46 -2.91 -33.30 -32.12
N ASP A 47 -3.96 -32.55 -32.45
CA ASP A 47 -5.10 -33.07 -33.21
C ASP A 47 -4.65 -33.49 -34.62
N ARG A 48 -3.83 -32.66 -35.29
CA ARG A 48 -3.28 -32.98 -36.62
C ARG A 48 -2.34 -34.18 -36.59
N MET A 49 -1.54 -34.34 -35.53
CA MET A 49 -0.68 -35.52 -35.37
C MET A 49 -1.50 -36.80 -35.20
N LYS A 50 -2.59 -36.76 -34.43
CA LYS A 50 -3.51 -37.91 -34.24
C LYS A 50 -4.22 -38.30 -35.52
N GLU A 51 -4.64 -37.33 -36.33
CA GLU A 51 -5.30 -37.60 -37.62
C GLU A 51 -4.38 -38.30 -38.63
N ASN A 52 -3.06 -38.14 -38.50
CA ASN A 52 -2.05 -38.67 -39.42
C ASN A 52 -1.18 -39.79 -38.81
N GLU A 53 -1.63 -40.42 -37.72
CA GLU A 53 -0.87 -41.41 -36.93
C GLU A 53 -0.34 -42.60 -37.77
N TYR A 54 -0.99 -42.92 -38.90
CA TYR A 54 -0.66 -44.08 -39.75
C TYR A 54 -0.11 -43.73 -41.14
N GLU A 55 -0.08 -42.44 -41.53
CA GLU A 55 0.41 -41.95 -42.81
C GLU A 55 1.42 -40.81 -42.57
N THR A 56 2.69 -41.16 -42.49
CA THR A 56 3.79 -40.19 -42.30
C THR A 56 4.61 -40.08 -43.57
N ASP A 57 4.67 -38.87 -44.11
CA ASP A 57 5.58 -38.50 -45.20
C ASP A 57 6.51 -37.34 -44.79
N ALA A 58 7.45 -37.02 -45.68
CA ALA A 58 8.46 -36.00 -45.42
C ALA A 58 7.88 -34.57 -45.36
N GLU A 59 6.72 -34.34 -45.99
CA GLU A 59 6.06 -33.04 -46.05
C GLU A 59 5.37 -32.75 -44.70
N LEU A 60 4.60 -33.71 -44.18
CA LEU A 60 3.98 -33.62 -42.86
C LEU A 60 5.00 -33.42 -41.73
N LEU A 61 6.15 -34.09 -41.81
CA LEU A 61 7.23 -33.93 -40.82
C LEU A 61 7.81 -32.52 -40.83
N TYR A 62 7.95 -31.92 -42.01
CA TYR A 62 8.43 -30.55 -42.14
C TYR A 62 7.41 -29.58 -41.53
N GLU A 63 6.12 -29.76 -41.80
CA GLU A 63 5.04 -28.93 -41.23
C GLU A 63 4.96 -29.06 -39.70
N ILE A 64 5.07 -30.26 -39.16
CA ILE A 64 5.09 -30.48 -37.71
C ILE A 64 6.33 -29.82 -37.08
N SER A 65 7.50 -29.98 -37.71
CA SER A 65 8.72 -29.37 -37.21
C SER A 65 8.65 -27.83 -37.22
N ASP A 66 8.03 -27.25 -38.25
CA ASP A 66 7.82 -25.80 -38.38
C ASP A 66 6.87 -25.28 -37.29
N ASP A 67 5.76 -25.98 -37.04
CA ASP A 67 4.83 -25.63 -35.97
C ASP A 67 5.44 -25.77 -34.57
N VAL A 68 6.25 -26.80 -34.33
CA VAL A 68 7.01 -26.95 -33.08
C VAL A 68 7.96 -25.79 -32.88
N GLU A 69 8.70 -25.37 -33.91
CA GLU A 69 9.61 -24.22 -33.85
C GLU A 69 8.83 -22.92 -33.56
N HIS A 70 7.71 -22.70 -34.23
CA HIS A 70 6.86 -21.54 -33.99
C HIS A 70 6.26 -21.49 -32.58
N ILE A 71 5.80 -22.64 -32.06
CA ILE A 71 5.29 -22.73 -30.68
C ILE A 71 6.42 -22.50 -29.68
N GLN A 72 7.59 -23.10 -29.89
CA GLN A 72 8.76 -22.93 -29.03
C GLN A 72 9.21 -21.46 -28.95
N ASN A 73 9.29 -20.76 -30.08
CA ASN A 73 9.65 -19.35 -30.13
C ASN A 73 8.61 -18.49 -29.39
N HIS A 74 7.32 -18.76 -29.59
CA HIS A 74 6.26 -18.02 -28.92
C HIS A 74 6.21 -18.29 -27.39
N LEU A 75 6.51 -19.53 -26.95
CA LEU A 75 6.68 -19.85 -25.53
C LEU A 75 7.83 -19.04 -24.93
N GLN A 76 8.98 -18.96 -25.60
CA GLN A 76 10.12 -18.18 -25.14
C GLN A 76 9.78 -16.70 -25.01
N GLU A 77 9.07 -16.12 -25.98
CA GLU A 77 8.64 -14.72 -25.93
C GLU A 77 7.72 -14.45 -24.73
N VAL A 78 6.72 -15.30 -24.50
CA VAL A 78 5.79 -15.14 -23.36
C VAL A 78 6.52 -15.26 -22.03
N PHE A 79 7.37 -16.26 -21.84
CA PHE A 79 8.11 -16.42 -20.59
C PHE A 79 9.16 -15.34 -20.37
N MET A 80 9.79 -14.82 -21.44
CA MET A 80 10.73 -13.70 -21.34
C MET A 80 9.99 -12.42 -20.94
N GLN A 81 8.84 -12.12 -21.55
CA GLN A 81 8.03 -10.97 -21.17
C GLN A 81 7.52 -11.05 -19.73
N GLU A 82 7.09 -12.22 -19.25
CA GLU A 82 6.74 -12.42 -17.84
C GLU A 82 7.93 -12.12 -16.91
N SER A 83 9.14 -12.61 -17.27
CA SER A 83 10.34 -12.37 -16.47
C SER A 83 10.75 -10.89 -16.45
N GLU A 84 10.66 -10.20 -17.59
CA GLU A 84 10.96 -8.77 -17.69
C GLU A 84 9.93 -7.92 -16.93
N GLN A 85 8.65 -8.27 -17.00
CA GLN A 85 7.60 -7.62 -16.22
C GLN A 85 7.80 -7.83 -14.72
N TYR A 86 8.19 -9.03 -14.30
CA TYR A 86 8.51 -9.33 -12.90
C TYR A 86 9.73 -8.53 -12.43
N GLU A 87 10.81 -8.47 -13.21
CA GLU A 87 11.99 -7.66 -12.90
C GLU A 87 11.67 -6.16 -12.86
N LEU A 88 10.88 -5.65 -13.81
CA LEU A 88 10.46 -4.26 -13.85
C LEU A 88 9.58 -3.91 -12.63
N HIS A 89 8.68 -4.82 -12.25
CA HIS A 89 7.83 -4.68 -11.09
C HIS A 89 8.67 -4.66 -9.80
N GLU A 90 9.61 -5.60 -9.63
CA GLU A 90 10.51 -5.60 -8.47
C GLU A 90 11.37 -4.35 -8.39
N ARG A 91 11.93 -3.87 -9.51
CA ARG A 91 12.71 -2.61 -9.53
C ARG A 91 11.86 -1.41 -9.15
N THR A 92 10.67 -1.28 -9.74
CA THR A 92 9.75 -0.17 -9.45
C THR A 92 9.24 -0.21 -8.00
N TYR A 93 9.01 -1.40 -7.46
CA TYR A 93 8.59 -1.61 -6.08
C TYR A 93 9.72 -1.29 -5.10
N ALA A 94 10.95 -1.72 -5.38
CA ALA A 94 12.13 -1.43 -4.56
C ALA A 94 12.45 0.08 -4.50
N GLU A 95 12.21 0.83 -5.57
CA GLU A 95 12.43 2.28 -5.58
C GLU A 95 11.36 3.07 -4.81
N ARG A 96 10.18 2.49 -4.56
CA ARG A 96 9.02 3.19 -3.96
C ARG A 96 8.60 2.67 -2.59
N SER A 97 9.23 1.61 -2.08
CA SER A 97 8.89 1.00 -0.79
C SER A 97 9.97 1.22 0.25
N VAL A 98 9.56 1.26 1.52
CA VAL A 98 10.49 1.22 2.65
C VAL A 98 10.81 -0.25 2.93
N PRO A 99 12.08 -0.67 2.91
CA PRO A 99 12.43 -2.06 3.19
C PRO A 99 12.10 -2.42 4.64
N ILE A 100 11.94 -3.71 4.92
CA ILE A 100 11.63 -4.22 6.27
C ILE A 100 12.64 -3.67 7.28
N GLY A 101 12.12 -2.95 8.27
CA GLY A 101 12.96 -2.36 9.31
C GLY A 101 13.85 -1.21 8.84
N GLY A 102 13.51 -0.57 7.71
CA GLY A 102 14.19 0.56 7.10
C GLY A 102 13.48 1.90 7.26
N HIS A 103 12.45 1.99 8.12
CA HIS A 103 11.79 3.27 8.41
C HIS A 103 12.76 4.23 9.10
N THR A 104 12.62 5.51 8.82
CA THR A 104 13.46 6.57 9.38
C THR A 104 12.61 7.66 10.01
N LEU A 105 13.16 8.34 11.03
CA LEU A 105 12.51 9.51 11.62
C LEU A 105 12.58 10.66 10.60
N PRO A 106 11.45 11.11 10.02
CA PRO A 106 11.47 12.20 9.05
C PRO A 106 11.90 13.49 9.76
N PRO A 107 12.70 14.36 9.13
CA PRO A 107 13.01 15.66 9.70
C PRO A 107 11.73 16.50 9.83
N LEU A 108 11.66 17.37 10.84
CA LEU A 108 10.60 18.37 10.90
C LEU A 108 10.68 19.32 9.69
N PRO A 109 9.54 19.74 9.11
CA PRO A 109 9.52 20.70 8.00
C PRO A 109 9.82 22.14 8.43
N TYR A 110 10.05 22.37 9.73
CA TYR A 110 10.35 23.67 10.34
C TYR A 110 11.20 23.51 11.62
N PRO A 111 11.87 24.58 12.10
CA PRO A 111 12.59 24.57 13.38
C PRO A 111 11.69 24.27 14.59
N TYR A 112 12.24 23.68 15.66
CA TYR A 112 11.47 23.29 16.85
C TYR A 112 10.66 24.42 17.52
N ASN A 113 11.09 25.67 17.43
CA ASN A 113 10.39 26.83 18.00
C ASN A 113 9.45 27.54 17.02
N ALA A 114 9.26 27.00 15.81
CA ALA A 114 8.49 27.68 14.76
C ALA A 114 6.99 27.83 15.06
N LEU A 115 6.47 27.04 16.01
CA LEU A 115 5.05 27.02 16.39
C LEU A 115 4.76 27.80 17.68
N GLU A 116 5.76 28.45 18.27
CA GLU A 116 5.55 29.34 19.42
C GLU A 116 4.71 30.57 19.01
N PRO A 117 3.83 31.08 19.90
CA PRO A 117 3.66 30.68 21.30
C PRO A 117 2.67 29.51 21.51
N TYR A 118 2.14 28.91 20.44
CA TYR A 118 1.05 27.92 20.53
C TYR A 118 1.53 26.51 20.90
N ILE A 119 2.73 26.13 20.50
CA ILE A 119 3.36 24.87 20.93
C ILE A 119 4.83 25.16 21.21
N SER A 120 5.25 24.88 22.44
CA SER A 120 6.59 25.22 22.91
C SER A 120 7.68 24.43 22.20
N ARG A 121 8.85 25.04 22.06
CA ARG A 121 10.06 24.36 21.55
C ARG A 121 10.36 23.07 22.30
N GLU A 122 10.18 23.07 23.62
CA GLU A 122 10.45 21.91 24.47
C GLU A 122 9.56 20.72 24.12
N ILE A 123 8.26 20.95 23.97
CA ILE A 123 7.31 19.92 23.50
C ILE A 123 7.75 19.41 22.14
N MET A 124 7.96 20.30 21.16
CA MET A 124 8.33 19.90 19.80
C MET A 124 9.60 19.04 19.74
N MET A 125 10.61 19.37 20.55
CA MET A 125 11.86 18.62 20.61
C MET A 125 11.66 17.22 21.22
N LEU A 126 10.96 17.11 22.36
CA LEU A 126 10.72 15.81 23.00
C LEU A 126 9.77 14.93 22.17
N HIS A 127 8.69 15.53 21.66
CA HIS A 127 7.67 14.84 20.88
C HIS A 127 8.25 14.27 19.58
N HIS A 128 9.14 15.00 18.91
CA HIS A 128 9.85 14.51 17.73
C HIS A 128 11.01 13.55 18.07
N ASP A 129 12.00 14.01 18.85
CA ASP A 129 13.26 13.28 19.00
C ASP A 129 13.17 12.07 19.94
N LYS A 130 12.16 12.02 20.80
CA LYS A 130 11.93 10.90 21.73
C LYS A 130 10.69 10.10 21.35
N HIS A 131 9.52 10.71 21.34
CA HIS A 131 8.28 9.96 21.13
C HIS A 131 8.19 9.41 19.71
N HIS A 132 8.28 10.25 18.68
CA HIS A 132 8.24 9.81 17.29
C HIS A 132 9.37 8.82 16.94
N ARG A 133 10.59 9.09 17.43
CA ARG A 133 11.73 8.17 17.27
C ARG A 133 11.44 6.77 17.80
N SER A 134 10.81 6.67 18.99
CA SER A 134 10.51 5.35 19.56
C SER A 134 9.48 4.56 18.74
N TYR A 135 8.54 5.24 18.08
CA TYR A 135 7.63 4.59 17.13
C TYR A 135 8.36 4.07 15.88
N VAL A 136 9.28 4.84 15.31
CA VAL A 136 10.10 4.38 14.17
C VAL A 136 10.93 3.15 14.55
N GLU A 137 11.63 3.20 15.67
CA GLU A 137 12.48 2.09 16.15
C GLU A 137 11.66 0.84 16.48
N GLY A 138 10.49 1.02 17.10
CA GLY A 138 9.58 -0.06 17.45
C GLY A 138 8.95 -0.73 16.23
N LEU A 139 8.52 0.05 15.22
CA LEU A 139 8.01 -0.47 13.96
C LEU A 139 9.10 -1.29 13.25
N ASN A 140 10.30 -0.73 13.16
CA ASN A 140 11.43 -1.41 12.54
C ASN A 140 11.75 -2.76 13.21
N LYS A 141 11.67 -2.80 14.54
CA LYS A 141 11.88 -4.03 15.30
C LYS A 141 10.77 -5.04 15.02
N ALA A 142 9.51 -4.62 15.06
CA ALA A 142 8.37 -5.49 14.83
C ALA A 142 8.43 -6.15 13.44
N GLU A 143 8.71 -5.38 12.39
CA GLU A 143 8.81 -5.90 11.03
C GLU A 143 9.94 -6.92 10.87
N LYS A 144 11.13 -6.67 11.45
CA LYS A 144 12.25 -7.62 11.44
C LYS A 144 11.91 -8.92 12.16
N MET A 145 11.21 -8.85 13.29
CA MET A 145 10.81 -10.04 14.03
C MET A 145 9.73 -10.84 13.29
N MET A 146 8.80 -10.17 12.60
CA MET A 146 7.84 -10.85 11.72
C MET A 146 8.52 -11.50 10.51
N GLU A 147 9.56 -10.86 9.96
CA GLU A 147 10.37 -11.45 8.87
C GLU A 147 11.13 -12.70 9.35
N GLU A 148 11.77 -12.62 10.51
CA GLU A 148 12.48 -13.76 11.10
C GLU A 148 11.53 -14.93 11.40
N ALA A 149 10.32 -14.65 11.89
CA ALA A 149 9.29 -15.67 12.10
C ALA A 149 8.95 -16.41 10.79
N ARG A 150 8.84 -15.70 9.67
CA ARG A 150 8.64 -16.31 8.33
C ARG A 150 9.85 -17.14 7.88
N LYS A 151 11.08 -16.65 8.10
CA LYS A 151 12.32 -17.34 7.71
C LYS A 151 12.56 -18.62 8.50
N THR A 152 12.21 -18.61 9.78
CA THR A 152 12.47 -19.72 10.72
C THR A 152 11.27 -20.63 10.94
N ASN A 153 10.10 -20.27 10.40
CA ASN A 153 8.82 -20.94 10.64
C ASN A 153 8.44 -21.02 12.14
N GLN A 154 8.78 -19.99 12.93
CA GLN A 154 8.51 -19.88 14.36
C GLN A 154 7.54 -18.72 14.65
N PHE A 155 6.30 -19.04 15.01
CA PHE A 155 5.21 -18.06 15.13
C PHE A 155 4.70 -17.83 16.56
N ASP A 156 5.37 -18.36 17.58
CA ASP A 156 4.92 -18.30 18.98
C ASP A 156 4.62 -16.86 19.47
N LEU A 157 5.37 -15.87 18.95
CA LEU A 157 5.22 -14.46 19.28
C LEU A 157 4.54 -13.63 18.17
N ILE A 158 3.98 -14.23 17.13
CA ILE A 158 3.49 -13.47 15.97
C ILE A 158 2.40 -12.47 16.36
N LYS A 159 1.47 -12.87 17.23
CA LYS A 159 0.43 -11.98 17.78
C LYS A 159 1.00 -10.77 18.51
N HIS A 160 2.13 -10.93 19.21
CA HIS A 160 2.80 -9.82 19.87
C HIS A 160 3.36 -8.85 18.81
N TRP A 161 4.12 -9.36 17.84
CA TRP A 161 4.76 -8.52 16.83
C TRP A 161 3.78 -7.82 15.91
N GLU A 162 2.66 -8.44 15.56
CA GLU A 162 1.57 -7.78 14.81
C GLU A 162 0.95 -6.62 15.60
N ARG A 163 0.77 -6.79 16.91
CA ARG A 163 0.30 -5.71 17.79
C ARG A 163 1.32 -4.57 17.90
N GLU A 164 2.61 -4.89 18.05
CA GLU A 164 3.67 -3.88 18.08
C GLU A 164 3.75 -3.13 16.74
N ALA A 165 3.64 -3.83 15.61
CA ALA A 165 3.58 -3.21 14.29
C ALA A 165 2.37 -2.28 14.14
N ALA A 166 1.19 -2.67 14.61
CA ALA A 166 0.02 -1.81 14.59
C ALA A 166 0.19 -0.55 15.45
N PHE A 167 0.69 -0.69 16.68
CA PHE A 167 0.89 0.43 17.60
C PHE A 167 1.98 1.39 17.12
N HIS A 168 3.18 0.87 16.85
CA HIS A 168 4.32 1.68 16.41
C HIS A 168 4.15 2.19 14.98
N GLY A 169 3.56 1.40 14.08
CA GLY A 169 3.25 1.81 12.71
C GLY A 169 2.27 2.97 12.68
N SER A 170 1.14 2.83 13.36
CA SER A 170 0.16 3.92 13.43
C SER A 170 0.74 5.15 14.13
N GLY A 171 1.56 4.96 15.18
CA GLY A 171 2.28 6.04 15.85
C GLY A 171 3.22 6.79 14.90
N HIS A 172 4.04 6.07 14.13
CA HIS A 172 4.95 6.67 13.15
C HIS A 172 4.18 7.45 12.07
N TYR A 173 3.14 6.86 11.50
CA TYR A 173 2.40 7.49 10.40
C TYR A 173 1.61 8.71 10.86
N LEU A 174 0.90 8.63 11.99
CA LEU A 174 0.14 9.77 12.52
C LEU A 174 1.05 10.94 12.90
N HIS A 175 2.20 10.70 13.52
CA HIS A 175 3.16 11.77 13.83
C HIS A 175 3.76 12.38 12.55
N THR A 176 4.09 11.55 11.55
CA THR A 176 4.56 12.04 10.25
C THR A 176 3.54 12.98 9.59
N ILE A 177 2.24 12.69 9.71
CA ILE A 177 1.17 13.56 9.24
C ILE A 177 1.08 14.82 10.11
N PHE A 178 1.09 14.67 11.44
CA PHE A 178 0.97 15.75 12.41
C PHE A 178 2.00 16.87 12.20
N TRP A 179 3.27 16.52 11.93
CA TRP A 179 4.31 17.52 11.65
C TRP A 179 4.03 18.33 10.39
N ASN A 180 3.53 17.70 9.34
CA ASN A 180 3.24 18.38 8.08
C ASN A 180 1.93 19.19 8.13
N ASN A 181 0.98 18.75 8.97
CA ASN A 181 -0.27 19.44 9.25
C ASN A 181 -0.10 20.73 10.06
N MET A 182 1.11 21.09 10.47
CA MET A 182 1.40 22.34 11.17
C MET A 182 2.43 23.17 10.41
N LYS A 183 2.44 24.49 10.64
CA LYS A 183 3.47 25.39 10.14
C LYS A 183 3.51 26.70 10.92
N LYS A 184 4.63 27.41 10.80
CA LYS A 184 4.71 28.83 11.17
C LYS A 184 3.70 29.63 10.33
N ASP A 185 3.03 30.59 10.96
CA ASP A 185 2.01 31.45 10.33
C ASP A 185 0.88 30.62 9.67
N GLY A 186 0.49 29.53 10.35
CA GLY A 186 -0.64 28.67 9.97
C GLY A 186 -1.99 29.25 10.41
N GLY A 187 -2.96 28.35 10.56
CA GLY A 187 -4.33 28.68 10.94
C GLY A 187 -5.16 29.27 9.81
N GLY A 188 -6.22 30.00 10.16
CA GLY A 188 -7.26 30.39 9.22
C GLY A 188 -8.14 29.20 8.82
N GLY A 189 -8.48 29.09 7.54
CA GLY A 189 -9.33 28.01 7.02
C GLY A 189 -8.81 27.43 5.70
N PRO A 190 -9.32 26.26 5.30
CA PRO A 190 -9.03 25.65 4.00
C PRO A 190 -9.52 26.56 2.87
N ARG A 191 -9.01 26.31 1.66
CA ARG A 191 -9.45 26.99 0.43
C ARG A 191 -9.81 25.91 -0.58
N GLY A 192 -9.97 26.28 -1.85
CA GLY A 192 -9.97 25.30 -2.94
C GLY A 192 -11.06 24.23 -2.82
N ALA A 193 -10.69 23.00 -3.16
CA ALA A 193 -11.62 21.88 -3.21
C ALA A 193 -11.92 21.34 -1.81
N LEU A 194 -10.93 21.30 -0.92
CA LEU A 194 -11.13 20.87 0.46
C LEU A 194 -12.16 21.74 1.20
N SER A 195 -12.14 23.06 1.02
CA SER A 195 -13.13 23.95 1.64
C SER A 195 -14.56 23.61 1.21
N ARG A 196 -14.76 23.34 -0.08
CA ARG A 196 -16.09 22.95 -0.61
C ARG A 196 -16.51 21.59 -0.08
N GLU A 197 -15.59 20.63 -0.01
CA GLU A 197 -15.91 19.30 0.51
C GLU A 197 -16.27 19.35 2.00
N ILE A 198 -15.56 20.17 2.78
CA ILE A 198 -15.90 20.44 4.18
C ILE A 198 -17.29 21.08 4.31
N GLU A 199 -17.63 22.06 3.45
CA GLU A 199 -18.97 22.65 3.43
C GLU A 199 -20.04 21.62 3.05
N ASN A 200 -19.77 20.75 2.07
CA ASN A 200 -20.70 19.70 1.64
C ASN A 200 -20.98 18.68 2.76
N ASN A 201 -19.96 18.22 3.47
CA ASN A 201 -20.13 17.13 4.44
C ASN A 201 -20.47 17.61 5.86
N PHE A 202 -20.04 18.82 6.25
CA PHE A 202 -20.26 19.36 7.60
C PHE A 202 -21.16 20.61 7.64
N GLY A 203 -21.56 21.12 6.47
CA GLY A 203 -22.43 22.29 6.30
C GLY A 203 -21.71 23.64 6.36
N SER A 204 -20.62 23.75 7.13
CA SER A 204 -19.72 24.91 7.08
C SER A 204 -18.39 24.62 7.78
N PHE A 205 -17.36 25.42 7.48
CA PHE A 205 -16.08 25.32 8.18
C PHE A 205 -16.21 25.50 9.70
N LEU A 206 -17.06 26.40 10.18
CA LEU A 206 -17.29 26.60 11.62
C LEU A 206 -17.93 25.38 12.28
N ARG A 207 -18.84 24.69 11.59
CA ARG A 207 -19.46 23.44 12.08
C ARG A 207 -18.45 22.30 12.10
N PHE A 208 -17.65 22.18 11.05
CA PHE A 208 -16.52 21.25 11.00
C PHE A 208 -15.54 21.49 12.15
N GLN A 209 -15.07 22.73 12.32
CA GLN A 209 -14.11 23.09 13.36
C GLN A 209 -14.65 22.78 14.75
N LYS A 210 -15.94 23.07 14.99
CA LYS A 210 -16.60 22.72 16.24
C LYS A 210 -16.65 21.20 16.44
N HIS A 211 -17.09 20.43 15.45
CA HIS A 211 -17.15 18.97 15.54
C HIS A 211 -15.75 18.38 15.81
N PHE A 212 -14.73 18.80 15.07
CA PHE A 212 -13.35 18.33 15.25
C PHE A 212 -12.80 18.68 16.64
N THR A 213 -13.08 19.89 17.13
CA THR A 213 -12.67 20.34 18.47
C THR A 213 -13.31 19.51 19.58
N GLU A 214 -14.62 19.25 19.48
CA GLU A 214 -15.33 18.40 20.44
C GLU A 214 -14.82 16.97 20.39
N ALA A 215 -14.59 16.41 19.19
CA ALA A 215 -13.99 15.09 19.04
C ALA A 215 -12.61 15.02 19.72
N ALA A 216 -11.73 16.02 19.53
CA ALA A 216 -10.43 16.07 20.19
C ALA A 216 -10.53 16.17 21.72
N SER A 217 -11.43 17.03 22.23
CA SER A 217 -11.62 17.21 23.68
C SER A 217 -12.18 15.95 24.35
N LYS A 218 -13.02 15.18 23.65
CA LYS A 218 -13.68 13.98 24.16
C LYS A 218 -12.93 12.66 23.92
N VAL A 219 -11.69 12.69 23.42
CA VAL A 219 -10.87 11.47 23.40
C VAL A 219 -10.66 10.97 24.82
N GLU A 220 -11.02 9.70 25.07
CA GLU A 220 -10.81 9.02 26.34
C GLU A 220 -9.39 8.45 26.42
N GLY A 221 -8.62 8.92 27.41
CA GLY A 221 -7.22 8.55 27.57
C GLY A 221 -6.33 9.15 26.48
N SER A 222 -5.36 8.37 26.03
CA SER A 222 -4.43 8.73 24.96
C SER A 222 -5.05 8.53 23.58
N GLY A 223 -4.92 9.49 22.67
CA GLY A 223 -5.47 9.34 21.33
C GLY A 223 -5.40 10.57 20.44
N TRP A 224 -6.24 10.57 19.40
CA TRP A 224 -6.22 11.53 18.30
C TRP A 224 -7.63 11.90 17.86
N ALA A 225 -7.77 13.12 17.32
CA ALA A 225 -8.86 13.47 16.42
C ALA A 225 -8.33 13.48 14.98
N ILE A 226 -9.09 12.90 14.04
CA ILE A 226 -8.62 12.60 12.69
C ILE A 226 -9.72 12.98 11.69
N LEU A 227 -9.45 13.96 10.82
CA LEU A 227 -10.24 14.19 9.62
C LEU A 227 -9.73 13.21 8.56
N VAL A 228 -10.62 12.42 8.00
CA VAL A 228 -10.30 11.42 6.97
C VAL A 228 -11.08 11.66 5.69
N TRP A 229 -10.49 11.27 4.56
CA TRP A 229 -11.26 10.90 3.37
C TRP A 229 -11.67 9.44 3.50
N VAL A 230 -12.93 9.13 3.21
CA VAL A 230 -13.48 7.76 3.21
C VAL A 230 -13.76 7.36 1.76
N PRO A 231 -12.82 6.64 1.08
CA PRO A 231 -12.96 6.28 -0.34
C PRO A 231 -14.28 5.57 -0.67
N ARG A 232 -14.73 4.65 0.20
CA ARG A 232 -16.00 3.91 0.01
C ARG A 232 -17.24 4.78 0.04
N ALA A 233 -17.20 5.84 0.85
CA ALA A 233 -18.35 6.72 1.05
C ALA A 233 -18.28 7.98 0.19
N GLY A 234 -17.14 8.25 -0.44
CA GLY A 234 -16.92 9.45 -1.26
C GLY A 234 -17.10 10.75 -0.47
N ARG A 235 -16.72 10.77 0.82
CA ARG A 235 -16.90 11.93 1.70
C ARG A 235 -15.82 12.03 2.78
N LEU A 236 -15.78 13.19 3.44
CA LEU A 236 -15.02 13.43 4.65
C LEU A 236 -15.77 12.95 5.89
N GLU A 237 -15.02 12.38 6.84
CA GLU A 237 -15.50 12.03 8.18
C GLU A 237 -14.52 12.50 9.25
N ILE A 238 -15.01 12.69 10.48
CA ILE A 238 -14.17 12.92 11.66
C ILE A 238 -14.23 11.65 12.50
N LEU A 239 -13.05 11.06 12.72
CA LEU A 239 -12.86 9.89 13.57
C LEU A 239 -12.03 10.26 14.80
N GLN A 240 -12.11 9.41 15.81
CA GLN A 240 -11.16 9.40 16.93
C GLN A 240 -10.34 8.12 16.85
N SER A 241 -9.13 8.14 17.39
CA SER A 241 -8.43 6.89 17.72
C SER A 241 -8.00 6.90 19.17
N THR A 242 -8.14 5.78 19.87
CA THR A 242 -7.45 5.56 21.15
C THR A 242 -6.10 4.91 20.88
N LEU A 243 -5.10 5.28 21.66
CA LEU A 243 -3.69 5.04 21.38
C LEU A 243 -3.31 5.61 20.01
N HIS A 244 -2.92 4.77 19.05
CA HIS A 244 -2.69 5.16 17.66
C HIS A 244 -3.53 4.35 16.66
N GLN A 245 -3.96 3.14 17.04
CA GLN A 245 -4.45 2.10 16.13
C GLN A 245 -5.86 1.57 16.48
N LEU A 246 -6.48 2.05 17.56
CA LEU A 246 -7.78 1.56 18.03
C LEU A 246 -8.91 2.55 17.74
N PHE A 247 -10.11 2.04 17.52
CA PHE A 247 -11.36 2.79 17.28
C PHE A 247 -11.39 3.67 16.02
N THR A 248 -10.61 3.32 14.99
CA THR A 248 -10.68 3.92 13.65
C THR A 248 -11.28 2.96 12.62
N GLN A 249 -11.53 3.45 11.41
CA GLN A 249 -11.98 2.67 10.27
C GLN A 249 -10.79 2.31 9.37
N TRP A 250 -10.71 1.04 8.93
CA TRP A 250 -9.75 0.64 7.89
C TRP A 250 -10.09 1.31 6.57
N ASP A 251 -9.09 1.41 5.69
CA ASP A 251 -9.16 2.05 4.35
C ASP A 251 -9.48 3.55 4.28
N THR A 252 -9.72 4.20 5.42
CA THR A 252 -9.77 5.65 5.49
C THR A 252 -8.40 6.29 5.40
N ILE A 253 -8.35 7.52 4.86
CA ILE A 253 -7.09 8.23 4.58
C ILE A 253 -7.02 9.49 5.45
N PRO A 254 -6.15 9.53 6.47
CA PRO A 254 -5.97 10.70 7.31
C PRO A 254 -5.48 11.94 6.55
N LEU A 255 -6.16 13.07 6.73
CA LEU A 255 -5.88 14.35 6.09
C LEU A 255 -5.35 15.38 7.10
N LEU A 256 -6.10 15.56 8.19
CA LEU A 256 -5.76 16.45 9.30
C LEU A 256 -5.85 15.67 10.61
N VAL A 257 -4.75 15.61 11.36
CA VAL A 257 -4.67 14.89 12.63
C VAL A 257 -4.26 15.82 13.76
N LEU A 258 -4.81 15.57 14.95
CA LEU A 258 -4.45 16.28 16.17
C LEU A 258 -4.12 15.26 17.27
N ASP A 259 -2.86 15.28 17.72
CA ASP A 259 -2.40 14.49 18.86
C ASP A 259 -2.96 15.08 20.15
N VAL A 260 -3.74 14.29 20.90
CA VAL A 260 -4.22 14.67 22.24
C VAL A 260 -3.72 13.74 23.33
N TRP A 261 -2.62 13.01 23.08
CA TRP A 261 -1.81 12.43 24.13
C TRP A 261 -1.24 13.51 25.04
N GLU A 262 -1.12 13.21 26.35
CA GLU A 262 -0.61 14.20 27.32
C GLU A 262 0.79 14.71 26.97
N HIS A 263 1.67 13.88 26.38
CA HIS A 263 3.00 14.33 25.94
C HIS A 263 2.96 15.48 24.93
N ALA A 264 1.86 15.66 24.20
CA ALA A 264 1.74 16.68 23.15
C ALA A 264 1.45 18.08 23.70
N TYR A 265 1.05 18.20 24.97
CA TYR A 265 0.63 19.48 25.53
C TYR A 265 0.96 19.71 27.01
N TYR A 266 1.19 18.67 27.80
CA TYR A 266 1.17 18.77 29.27
C TYR A 266 2.26 19.71 29.82
N LEU A 267 3.44 19.77 29.21
CA LEU A 267 4.51 20.67 29.66
C LEU A 267 4.12 22.16 29.59
N GLN A 268 3.26 22.54 28.65
CA GLN A 268 2.83 23.92 28.44
C GLN A 268 1.44 24.21 29.02
N TYR A 269 0.50 23.28 28.82
CA TYR A 269 -0.92 23.46 29.14
C TYR A 269 -1.37 22.71 30.40
N GLN A 270 -0.52 21.83 30.95
CA GLN A 270 -0.87 20.92 32.05
C GLN A 270 -2.19 20.20 31.75
N ASN A 271 -3.16 20.25 32.65
CA ASN A 271 -4.48 19.63 32.47
C ASN A 271 -5.43 20.42 31.55
N ARG A 272 -5.01 21.56 30.97
CA ARG A 272 -5.86 22.41 30.13
C ARG A 272 -5.84 21.97 28.66
N LYS A 273 -6.25 20.73 28.39
CA LYS A 273 -6.33 20.16 27.04
C LYS A 273 -7.13 21.05 26.07
N ASP A 274 -8.23 21.64 26.53
CA ASP A 274 -9.06 22.52 25.70
C ASP A 274 -8.31 23.79 25.24
N GLU A 275 -7.41 24.31 26.08
CA GLU A 275 -6.57 25.46 25.72
C GLU A 275 -5.53 25.09 24.66
N TYR A 276 -4.95 23.89 24.76
CA TYR A 276 -4.06 23.35 23.73
C TYR A 276 -4.79 23.20 22.39
N ILE A 277 -5.97 22.56 22.37
CA ILE A 277 -6.76 22.35 21.15
C ILE A 277 -7.13 23.70 20.52
N LYS A 278 -7.56 24.67 21.33
CA LYS A 278 -7.86 26.03 20.86
C LYS A 278 -6.64 26.70 20.21
N ASN A 279 -5.45 26.55 20.81
CA ASN A 279 -4.24 27.16 20.30
C ASN A 279 -3.68 26.46 19.06
N TRP A 280 -3.82 25.14 18.97
CA TRP A 280 -3.40 24.34 17.81
C TRP A 280 -4.04 24.80 16.50
N TRP A 281 -5.30 25.25 16.53
CA TRP A 281 -5.95 25.82 15.34
C TRP A 281 -5.19 26.99 14.70
N ASN A 282 -4.33 27.70 15.44
CA ASN A 282 -3.53 28.81 14.90
C ASN A 282 -2.28 28.36 14.13
N VAL A 283 -1.94 27.07 14.16
CA VAL A 283 -0.75 26.54 13.47
C VAL A 283 -1.09 25.55 12.37
N VAL A 284 -2.37 25.26 12.13
CA VAL A 284 -2.80 24.30 11.10
C VAL A 284 -2.33 24.73 9.70
N ASN A 285 -1.70 23.80 8.99
CA ASN A 285 -1.21 23.95 7.64
C ASN A 285 -2.24 23.47 6.61
N TRP A 286 -3.27 24.28 6.36
CA TRP A 286 -4.31 23.96 5.38
C TRP A 286 -3.79 23.56 3.97
N PRO A 287 -2.71 24.17 3.43
CA PRO A 287 -2.10 23.70 2.19
C PRO A 287 -1.64 22.23 2.20
N ASP A 288 -1.11 21.71 3.31
CA ASP A 288 -0.76 20.29 3.42
C ASP A 288 -2.01 19.40 3.43
N VAL A 289 -3.04 19.81 4.19
CA VAL A 289 -4.32 19.09 4.25
C VAL A 289 -4.99 19.05 2.87
N GLU A 290 -4.99 20.16 2.12
CA GLU A 290 -5.48 20.22 0.74
C GLU A 290 -4.71 19.27 -0.16
N LYS A 291 -3.37 19.28 -0.10
CA LYS A 291 -2.53 18.40 -0.91
C LYS A 291 -2.84 16.92 -0.64
N ARG A 292 -3.01 16.55 0.64
CA ARG A 292 -3.40 15.19 1.04
C ARG A 292 -4.78 14.84 0.51
N TYR A 293 -5.74 15.75 0.61
CA TYR A 293 -7.09 15.57 0.09
C TYR A 293 -7.10 15.37 -1.43
N GLU A 294 -6.36 16.18 -2.18
CA GLU A 294 -6.25 16.09 -3.64
C GLU A 294 -5.68 14.74 -4.11
N SER A 295 -4.73 14.17 -3.35
CA SER A 295 -4.23 12.81 -3.58
C SER A 295 -5.24 11.74 -3.16
N ALA A 296 -5.86 11.90 -1.99
CA ALA A 296 -6.79 10.91 -1.42
C ALA A 296 -8.05 10.74 -2.26
N LYS A 297 -8.62 11.84 -2.78
CA LYS A 297 -9.87 11.83 -3.54
C LYS A 297 -9.76 11.13 -4.90
N GLN A 298 -8.55 10.86 -5.39
CA GLN A 298 -8.34 10.07 -6.61
C GLN A 298 -8.65 8.58 -6.40
N LEU A 299 -8.73 8.13 -5.14
CA LEU A 299 -9.14 6.77 -4.81
C LEU A 299 -10.66 6.70 -4.84
N GLU A 300 -11.19 6.45 -6.04
CA GLU A 300 -12.62 6.26 -6.30
C GLU A 300 -12.95 4.77 -6.25
N TRP A 301 -13.66 4.36 -5.20
CA TRP A 301 -14.17 2.99 -5.07
C TRP A 301 -15.67 2.99 -5.30
N THR A 302 -16.20 1.87 -5.79
CA THR A 302 -17.65 1.68 -5.90
C THR A 302 -18.30 1.88 -4.53
N PRO A 303 -19.23 2.84 -4.38
CA PRO A 303 -19.98 3.02 -3.16
C PRO A 303 -20.93 1.83 -2.94
N TYR A 304 -21.06 1.37 -1.70
CA TYR A 304 -22.02 0.34 -1.26
C TYR A 304 -22.83 0.86 -0.08
#